data_AF-A0A3S4VDD7-F1
#
_entry.id   AF-A0A3S4VDD7-F1
#
_cell.length_a   1.000
_cell.length_b   1.000
_cell.length_c   1.000
_cell.angle_alpha   90.00
_cell.angle_beta   90.00
_cell.angle_gamma   90.00
#
_symmetry.space_group_name_H-M   'P 1'
#
loop_
_entity.id
_entity.type
_entity.pdbx_description
1 polymer ?
#
loop_
_entity_poly.entity_id
_entity_poly.type
_entity_poly.pdbx_seq_one_letter_code
_entity_poly.pdbx_strand_id
1 'polypeptide(L)'
;MTKLDSKTVLAAARSSIGVSGWLAPIAAGRLFGIEASQDVSAPQYLRMGATRDFALAAGPFLTTGPSRKAVLALAGACDVGDIIGVAIASRRGRISRGGAIAFVAASLSCLALSIKARGEVDG
;
A
#
# COMPACT_ATOMS: atom_id res chain seq x y z
N MET A 1 -4.47 23.61 14.83
CA MET A 1 -4.29 22.28 14.19
C MET A 1 -2.85 22.16 13.73
N THR A 2 -2.04 21.34 14.40
CA THR A 2 -0.69 20.97 13.93
C THR A 2 -0.82 20.22 12.61
N LYS A 3 -0.11 20.65 11.56
CA LYS A 3 -0.06 19.88 10.29
C LYS A 3 0.55 18.51 10.60
N LEU A 4 -0.17 17.43 10.28
CA LEU A 4 0.39 16.09 10.34
C LEU A 4 1.55 15.98 9.33
N ASP A 5 2.69 15.52 9.81
CA ASP A 5 3.86 15.13 9.00
C ASP A 5 3.44 14.06 7.98
N SER A 6 3.87 14.21 6.73
CA SER A 6 3.54 13.29 5.62
C SER A 6 3.97 11.86 5.95
N LYS A 7 5.07 11.69 6.68
CA LYS A 7 5.53 10.38 7.18
C LYS A 7 4.49 9.72 8.10
N THR A 8 3.86 10.49 8.97
CA THR A 8 2.83 10.00 9.90
C THR A 8 1.56 9.62 9.15
N VAL A 9 1.14 10.45 8.19
CA VAL A 9 -0.03 10.15 7.34
C VAL A 9 0.22 8.89 6.52
N LEU A 10 1.42 8.75 5.94
CA LEU A 10 1.81 7.55 5.19
C LEU A 10 1.73 6.29 6.06
N ALA A 11 2.33 6.32 7.25
CA ALA A 11 2.32 5.16 8.13
C ALA A 11 0.91 4.80 8.62
N ALA A 12 0.06 5.79 8.88
CA ALA A 12 -1.34 5.54 9.22
C ALA A 12 -2.10 4.86 8.07
N ALA A 13 -1.91 5.33 6.83
CA ALA A 13 -2.51 4.74 5.65
C ALA A 13 -2.04 3.28 5.44
N ARG A 14 -0.72 3.07 5.47
CA ARG A 14 -0.10 1.74 5.35
C ARG A 14 -0.56 0.78 6.44
N SER A 15 -0.60 1.25 7.69
CA SER A 15 -1.09 0.45 8.82
C SER A 15 -2.56 0.08 8.63
N SER A 16 -3.39 0.99 8.13
CA SER A 16 -4.82 0.71 7.86
C SER A 16 -5.00 -0.34 6.76
N ILE A 17 -4.21 -0.25 5.69
CA ILE A 17 -4.18 -1.25 4.61
C ILE A 17 -3.69 -2.60 5.16
N GLY A 18 -2.61 -2.61 5.94
CA GLY A 18 -2.09 -3.82 6.59
C GLY A 18 -3.10 -4.47 7.53
N VAL A 19 -3.71 -3.69 8.44
CA VAL A 19 -4.72 -4.21 9.39
C VAL A 19 -5.90 -4.82 8.64
N SER A 20 -6.45 -4.12 7.65
CA SER A 20 -7.60 -4.60 6.89
C SER A 20 -7.27 -5.85 6.07
N GLY A 21 -6.13 -5.88 5.38
CA GLY A 21 -5.67 -7.03 4.61
C GLY A 21 -5.30 -8.24 5.49
N TRP A 22 -4.86 -8.01 6.73
CA TRP A 22 -4.45 -9.10 7.62
C TRP A 22 -5.63 -9.73 8.37
N LEU A 23 -6.50 -8.90 8.96
CA LEU A 23 -7.65 -9.34 9.75
C LEU A 23 -8.84 -9.75 8.89
N ALA A 24 -9.09 -9.04 7.80
CA ALA A 24 -10.26 -9.24 6.95
C ALA A 24 -9.88 -9.34 5.45
N PRO A 25 -8.98 -10.27 5.06
CA PRO A 25 -8.40 -10.33 3.72
C PRO A 25 -9.45 -10.37 2.61
N ILE A 26 -10.48 -11.22 2.75
CA ILE A 26 -11.53 -11.35 1.72
C ILE A 26 -12.35 -10.05 1.58
N ALA A 27 -12.69 -9.40 2.69
CA ALA A 27 -13.43 -8.14 2.65
C ALA A 27 -12.58 -7.01 2.04
N ALA A 28 -11.30 -6.92 2.42
CA ALA A 28 -10.36 -5.98 1.84
C ALA A 28 -10.16 -6.22 0.33
N GLY A 29 -10.00 -7.49 -0.09
CA GLY A 29 -9.92 -7.86 -1.50
C GLY A 29 -11.17 -7.43 -2.29
N ARG A 30 -12.37 -7.67 -1.75
CA ARG A 30 -13.64 -7.27 -2.37
C ARG A 30 -13.77 -5.76 -2.55
N LEU A 31 -13.30 -4.96 -1.60
CA LEU A 31 -13.26 -3.50 -1.73
C LEU A 31 -12.49 -3.06 -2.98
N PHE A 32 -11.43 -3.79 -3.33
CA PHE A 32 -10.62 -3.57 -4.52
C PHE A 32 -11.06 -4.42 -5.73
N GLY A 33 -12.27 -4.97 -5.68
CA GLY A 33 -12.85 -5.72 -6.80
C GLY A 33 -12.21 -7.08 -7.06
N ILE A 34 -11.51 -7.65 -6.07
CA ILE A 34 -10.94 -8.99 -6.10
C ILE A 34 -11.93 -9.95 -5.44
N GLU A 35 -12.51 -10.87 -6.20
CA GLU A 35 -13.32 -11.96 -5.64
C GLU A 35 -12.42 -13.15 -5.30
N ALA A 36 -12.01 -13.21 -4.04
CA ALA A 36 -11.08 -14.21 -3.52
C ALA A 36 -11.75 -15.33 -2.70
N SER A 37 -13.08 -15.30 -2.50
CA SER A 37 -13.74 -16.22 -1.56
C SER A 37 -13.68 -17.69 -1.97
N GLN A 38 -13.51 -17.95 -3.26
CA GLN A 38 -13.43 -19.31 -3.81
C GLN A 38 -11.98 -19.82 -3.94
N ASP A 39 -10.99 -18.98 -3.65
CA ASP A 39 -9.57 -19.34 -3.70
C ASP A 39 -9.05 -19.61 -2.29
N VAL A 40 -8.72 -20.87 -2.02
CA VAL A 40 -8.21 -21.33 -0.71
C VAL A 40 -6.90 -20.67 -0.29
N SER A 41 -6.09 -20.25 -1.26
CA SER A 41 -4.77 -19.65 -1.01
C SER A 41 -4.83 -18.12 -0.94
N ALA A 42 -5.85 -17.50 -1.51
CA ALA A 42 -5.96 -16.05 -1.58
C ALA A 42 -5.91 -15.33 -0.21
N PRO A 43 -6.58 -15.81 0.87
CA PRO A 43 -6.43 -15.20 2.19
C PRO A 43 -4.98 -15.18 2.69
N GLN A 44 -4.19 -16.21 2.40
CA GLN A 44 -2.80 -16.29 2.81
C GLN A 44 -1.94 -15.26 2.07
N TYR A 45 -2.09 -15.16 0.75
CA TYR A 45 -1.36 -14.17 -0.06
C TYR A 45 -1.71 -12.73 0.32
N LEU A 46 -2.98 -12.46 0.61
CA LEU A 46 -3.42 -11.13 1.07
C LEU A 46 -2.82 -10.77 2.43
N ARG A 47 -2.71 -11.73 3.36
CA ARG A 47 -2.00 -11.53 4.64
C ARG A 47 -0.51 -11.27 4.44
N MET A 48 0.14 -11.97 3.53
CA MET A 48 1.55 -11.69 3.19
C MET A 48 1.72 -10.28 2.62
N GLY A 49 0.84 -9.86 1.70
CA GLY A 49 0.80 -8.48 1.20
C GLY A 49 0.61 -7.46 2.33
N ALA A 50 -0.30 -7.74 3.28
CA ALA A 50 -0.52 -6.89 4.44
C ALA A 50 0.69 -6.76 5.37
N THR A 51 1.47 -7.84 5.56
CA THR A 51 2.70 -7.77 6.37
C THR A 51 3.76 -6.84 5.77
N ARG A 52 3.82 -6.75 4.43
CA ARG A 52 4.67 -5.76 3.75
C ARG A 52 4.24 -4.34 4.10
N ASP A 53 2.94 -4.05 4.08
CA ASP A 53 2.44 -2.71 4.42
C ASP A 53 2.75 -2.32 5.88
N PHE A 54 2.76 -3.26 6.84
CA PHE A 54 3.27 -2.99 8.19
C PHE A 54 4.77 -2.62 8.21
N ALA A 55 5.59 -3.36 7.46
CA ALA A 55 7.02 -3.05 7.36
C ALA A 55 7.27 -1.67 6.72
N LEU A 56 6.51 -1.33 5.67
CA LEU A 56 6.57 -0.02 5.01
C LEU A 56 6.05 1.11 5.90
N ALA A 57 5.09 0.85 6.80
CA ALA A 57 4.64 1.81 7.79
C ALA A 57 5.71 2.10 8.86
N ALA A 58 6.37 1.06 9.38
CA ALA A 58 7.35 1.17 10.46
C ALA A 58 8.71 1.69 9.98
N GLY A 59 9.16 1.26 8.79
CA GLY A 59 10.51 1.53 8.27
C GLY A 59 10.96 3.00 8.33
N PRO A 60 10.14 3.98 7.93
CA PRO A 60 10.50 5.40 8.01
C PRO A 60 10.77 5.92 9.43
N PHE A 61 10.18 5.28 10.46
CA PHE A 61 10.39 5.62 11.87
C PHE A 61 11.58 4.90 12.48
N LEU A 62 11.96 3.74 11.94
CA LEU A 62 13.10 2.94 12.39
C LEU A 62 14.42 3.34 11.71
N THR A 63 14.37 4.27 10.76
CA THR A 63 15.54 4.71 9.98
C THR A 63 15.69 6.23 10.02
N THR A 64 16.88 6.71 9.71
CA THR A 64 17.23 8.14 9.67
C THR A 64 17.99 8.50 8.39
N GLY A 65 18.04 9.78 8.04
CA GLY A 65 18.87 10.33 6.97
C GLY A 65 18.76 9.57 5.63
N PRO A 66 19.90 9.20 4.99
CA PRO A 66 19.91 8.47 3.73
C PRO A 66 19.12 7.15 3.75
N SER A 67 19.21 6.38 4.84
CA SER A 67 18.50 5.10 4.97
C SER A 67 16.98 5.30 4.97
N ARG A 68 16.48 6.37 5.61
CA ARG A 68 15.05 6.72 5.57
C ARG A 68 14.59 7.03 4.16
N LYS A 69 15.38 7.78 3.39
CA LYS A 69 15.06 8.06 1.97
C LYS A 69 15.01 6.79 1.14
N ALA A 70 15.92 5.85 1.38
CA ALA A 70 15.95 4.58 0.66
C ALA A 70 14.69 3.75 0.96
N VAL A 71 14.29 3.66 2.23
CA VAL A 71 13.04 2.97 2.63
C VAL A 71 11.82 3.61 2.00
N LEU A 72 11.72 4.95 2.01
CA LEU A 72 10.60 5.67 1.37
C LEU A 72 10.59 5.48 -0.15
N ALA A 73 11.76 5.43 -0.79
CA ALA A 73 11.86 5.13 -2.22
C ALA A 73 11.44 3.69 -2.54
N LEU A 74 11.82 2.71 -1.71
CA LEU A 74 11.36 1.33 -1.84
C LEU A 74 9.85 1.21 -1.66
N ALA A 75 9.26 1.93 -0.68
CA ALA A 75 7.81 1.98 -0.51
C ALA A 75 7.11 2.49 -1.78
N GLY A 76 7.61 3.57 -2.38
CA GLY A 76 7.11 4.08 -3.65
C GLY A 76 7.29 3.09 -4.81
N ALA A 77 8.40 2.37 -4.87
CA ALA A 77 8.62 1.33 -5.88
C ALA A 77 7.61 0.17 -5.74
N CYS A 78 7.26 -0.22 -4.52
CA CYS A 78 6.19 -1.19 -4.27
C CYS A 78 4.84 -0.70 -4.82
N ASP A 79 4.48 0.57 -4.58
CA ASP A 79 3.22 1.12 -5.09
C ASP A 79 3.14 1.12 -6.62
N VAL A 80 4.25 1.45 -7.28
CA VAL A 80 4.35 1.36 -8.75
C VAL A 80 4.18 -0.08 -9.22
N GLY A 81 4.84 -1.04 -8.55
CA GLY A 81 4.70 -2.46 -8.85
C GLY A 81 3.25 -2.95 -8.70
N ASP A 82 2.57 -2.53 -7.64
CA ASP A 82 1.18 -2.91 -7.38
C ASP A 82 0.23 -2.31 -8.43
N ILE A 83 0.43 -1.05 -8.85
CA ILE A 83 -0.32 -0.42 -9.94
C ILE A 83 -0.18 -1.21 -11.23
N ILE A 84 1.05 -1.64 -11.58
CA ILE A 84 1.30 -2.47 -12.76
C ILE A 84 0.58 -3.82 -12.61
N GLY A 85 0.66 -4.46 -11.45
CA GLY A 85 -0.03 -5.72 -11.15
C GLY A 85 -1.53 -5.62 -11.35
N VAL A 86 -2.15 -4.56 -10.82
CA VAL A 86 -3.58 -4.26 -10.99
C VAL A 86 -3.94 -3.97 -12.43
N ALA A 87 -3.11 -3.23 -13.18
CA ALA A 87 -3.32 -3.00 -14.60
C ALA A 87 -3.32 -4.31 -15.40
N ILE A 88 -2.40 -5.23 -15.11
CA ILE A 88 -2.34 -6.57 -15.73
C ILE A 88 -3.60 -7.38 -15.37
N ALA A 89 -3.99 -7.41 -14.09
CA ALA A 89 -5.17 -8.15 -13.63
C ALA A 89 -6.47 -7.60 -14.26
N SER A 90 -6.60 -6.28 -14.35
CA SER A 90 -7.73 -5.59 -14.99
C SER A 90 -7.83 -5.93 -16.47
N ARG A 91 -6.71 -5.88 -17.20
CA ARG A 91 -6.66 -6.27 -18.62
C ARG A 91 -7.03 -7.73 -18.86
N ARG A 92 -6.84 -8.60 -17.86
CA ARG A 92 -7.21 -10.03 -17.90
C ARG A 92 -8.63 -10.30 -17.38
N GLY A 93 -9.41 -9.27 -17.05
CA GLY A 93 -10.76 -9.41 -16.51
C GLY A 93 -10.82 -10.07 -15.13
N ARG A 94 -9.72 -10.04 -14.37
CA ARG A 94 -9.62 -10.68 -13.04
C ARG A 94 -10.07 -9.79 -11.89
N ILE A 95 -10.25 -8.49 -12.15
CA ILE A 95 -10.73 -7.51 -11.17
C ILE A 95 -11.78 -6.61 -11.81
N SER A 96 -12.73 -6.13 -11.02
CA SER A 96 -13.71 -5.17 -11.50
C SER A 96 -13.07 -3.81 -11.84
N ARG A 97 -13.63 -3.07 -12.79
CA ARG A 97 -13.11 -1.75 -13.19
C ARG A 97 -13.11 -0.75 -12.03
N GLY A 98 -14.18 -0.74 -11.24
CA GLY A 98 -14.28 0.11 -10.05
C GLY A 98 -13.23 -0.25 -9.00
N GLY A 99 -13.03 -1.55 -8.75
CA GLY A 99 -12.01 -2.03 -7.83
C GLY A 99 -10.59 -1.68 -8.27
N ALA A 100 -10.29 -1.82 -9.57
CA ALA A 100 -9.01 -1.42 -10.14
C ALA A 100 -8.73 0.08 -9.94
N ILE A 101 -9.72 0.93 -10.19
CA ILE A 101 -9.60 2.39 -9.99
C ILE A 101 -9.36 2.71 -8.51
N ALA A 102 -10.15 2.10 -7.61
CA ALA A 102 -9.99 2.32 -6.17
C ALA A 102 -8.60 1.90 -5.68
N PHE A 103 -8.09 0.77 -6.17
CA PHE A 103 -6.75 0.29 -5.81
C PHE A 103 -5.68 1.25 -6.34
N VAL A 104 -5.72 1.62 -7.62
CA VAL A 104 -4.76 2.55 -8.22
C VAL A 104 -4.77 3.89 -7.49
N ALA A 105 -5.95 4.40 -7.11
CA ALA A 105 -6.06 5.64 -6.34
C ALA A 105 -5.39 5.52 -4.96
N ALA A 106 -5.58 4.40 -4.26
CA ALA A 106 -4.94 4.15 -2.97
C ALA A 106 -3.40 4.06 -3.10
N SER A 107 -2.90 3.32 -4.09
CA SER A 107 -1.46 3.20 -4.36
C SER A 107 -0.84 4.53 -4.78
N LEU A 108 -1.50 5.31 -5.63
CA LEU A 108 -1.03 6.65 -6.02
C LEU A 108 -0.99 7.60 -4.82
N SER A 109 -1.95 7.50 -3.91
CA SER A 109 -1.97 8.30 -2.68
C SER A 109 -0.78 7.96 -1.77
N CYS A 110 -0.49 6.67 -1.59
CA CYS A 110 0.68 6.21 -0.83
C CYS A 110 2.00 6.60 -1.50
N LEU A 111 2.07 6.54 -2.83
CA LEU A 111 3.23 6.96 -3.61
C LEU A 111 3.50 8.46 -3.45
N ALA A 112 2.45 9.29 -3.58
CA ALA A 112 2.54 10.73 -3.39
C ALA A 112 3.03 11.09 -1.98
N LEU A 113 2.49 10.42 -0.95
CA LEU A 113 2.92 10.58 0.43
C LEU A 113 4.38 10.13 0.63
N SER A 114 4.82 9.06 -0.02
CA SER A 114 6.21 8.57 0.04
C SER A 114 7.18 9.57 -0.58
N ILE A 115 6.83 10.15 -1.74
CA ILE A 115 7.63 11.20 -2.40
C ILE A 115 7.72 12.44 -1.51
N LYS A 116 6.59 12.88 -0.95
CA LYS A 116 6.55 14.06 -0.08
C LYS A 116 7.35 13.85 1.21
N ALA A 117 7.12 12.74 1.91
CA ALA A 117 7.86 12.38 3.12
C ALA A 117 9.37 12.25 2.87
N ARG A 118 9.78 11.82 1.67
CA ARG A 118 11.18 11.73 1.28
C ARG A 118 11.84 13.10 1.11
N GLY A 119 11.12 14.08 0.57
CA GLY A 119 11.58 15.47 0.48
C GLY A 119 11.73 16.15 1.85
N GLU A 120 10.92 15.74 2.83
CA GLU A 120 10.97 16.22 4.22
C GLU A 120 12.14 15.64 5.03
N VAL A 121 12.88 14.64 4.53
CA VAL A 121 14.02 14.06 5.25
C VAL A 121 15.24 15.00 5.26
N ASP A 122 15.33 15.91 4.29
CA ASP A 122 16.42 16.90 4.15
C ASP A 122 16.05 18.30 4.64
N GLY A 123 14.78 18.52 4.97
CA GLY A 123 14.23 19.80 5.39
C GLY A 123 14.30 20.06 6.89
#